data_AF-A0A4Y8I487-F1
#
_entry.id   AF-A0A4Y8I487-F1
#
_cell.length_a   1.000
_cell.length_b   1.000
_cell.length_c   1.000
_cell.angle_alpha   90.00
_cell.angle_beta   90.00
_cell.angle_gamma   90.00
#
_symmetry.space_group_name_H-M   'P 1'
#
loop_
_entity.id
_entity.type
_entity.pdbx_description
1 polymer ?
#
loop_
_entity_poly.entity_id
_entity_poly.type
_entity_poly.pdbx_seq_one_letter_code
_entity_poly.pdbx_strand_id
1 'polypeptide(L)'
;MKLYDLLRAYANEALSEEIDLPDNRKFWPEEWLEEFEERSGIMEFDGDLDRMEAEQLAEDRIREQYKDEWLNKTQGNTVKIELNQKLKVEFNID
;
A
#
# COMPACT_ATOMS: atom_id res chain seq x y z
N MET A 1 7.01 -0.83 -25.11
CA MET A 1 6.30 -0.28 -23.94
C MET A 1 4.94 0.19 -24.41
N LYS A 2 3.85 -0.46 -23.97
CA LYS A 2 2.50 -0.12 -24.44
C LYS A 2 2.01 1.12 -23.68
N LEU A 3 1.17 1.95 -24.32
CA LEU A 3 0.57 3.14 -23.69
C LEU A 3 -0.13 2.82 -22.35
N TYR A 4 -0.64 1.59 -22.23
CA TYR A 4 -1.19 1.02 -20.99
C TYR A 4 -0.20 0.92 -19.84
N ASP A 5 1.07 0.58 -20.11
CA ASP A 5 2.08 0.43 -19.07
C ASP A 5 2.47 1.79 -18.49
N LEU A 6 2.47 2.83 -19.33
CA LEU A 6 2.81 4.21 -18.96
C LEU A 6 1.70 4.89 -18.14
N LEU A 7 0.45 4.73 -18.56
CA LEU A 7 -0.71 5.26 -17.85
C LEU A 7 -0.88 4.58 -16.48
N ARG A 8 -0.59 3.27 -16.40
CA ARG A 8 -0.59 2.52 -15.14
C ARG A 8 0.50 3.03 -14.19
N ALA A 9 1.71 3.23 -14.71
CA ALA A 9 2.81 3.77 -13.90
C ALA A 9 2.48 5.17 -13.35
N TYR A 10 1.96 6.08 -14.19
CA TYR A 10 1.65 7.45 -13.78
C TYR A 10 0.48 7.55 -12.78
N ALA A 11 -0.57 6.75 -12.97
CA ALA A 11 -1.68 6.68 -12.02
C ALA A 11 -1.23 6.06 -10.68
N ASN A 12 -0.36 5.05 -10.70
CA ASN A 12 0.20 4.48 -9.49
C ASN A 12 1.11 5.48 -8.75
N GLU A 13 1.91 6.25 -9.48
CA GLU A 13 2.81 7.26 -8.92
C GLU A 13 2.00 8.39 -8.26
N ALA A 14 0.98 8.92 -8.95
CA ALA A 14 0.12 9.98 -8.43
C ALA A 14 -0.78 9.56 -7.25
N LEU A 15 -1.25 8.31 -7.21
CA LEU A 15 -1.99 7.79 -6.05
C LEU A 15 -1.07 7.45 -4.88
N SER A 16 0.16 7.00 -5.13
CA SER A 16 1.08 6.59 -4.06
C SER A 16 1.49 7.73 -3.11
N GLU A 17 1.41 8.99 -3.54
CA GLU A 17 1.75 10.16 -2.71
C GLU A 17 0.67 10.50 -1.66
N GLU A 18 -0.59 10.10 -1.85
CA GLU A 18 -1.69 10.40 -0.91
C GLU A 18 -2.01 9.25 0.06
N ILE A 19 -1.35 8.10 -0.09
CA ILE A 19 -1.77 6.86 0.54
C ILE A 19 -0.71 6.44 1.53
N ASP A 20 -0.88 6.91 2.75
CA ASP A 20 -0.03 6.55 3.87
C ASP A 20 -0.87 6.37 5.12
N LEU A 21 -0.31 5.67 6.10
CA LEU A 21 -0.88 5.63 7.43
C LEU A 21 -0.75 7.02 8.10
N PRO A 22 -1.68 7.41 8.99
CA PRO A 22 -1.55 8.65 9.73
C PRO A 22 -0.21 8.73 10.48
N ASP A 23 0.36 9.93 10.62
CA ASP A 23 1.61 10.13 11.39
C ASP A 23 1.47 9.69 12.86
N ASN A 24 0.26 9.77 13.40
CA ASN A 24 -0.02 9.34 14.77
C ASN A 24 -0.61 7.92 14.78
N ARG A 25 0.18 6.98 15.32
CA ARG A 25 -0.12 5.55 15.49
C ARG A 25 -1.47 5.27 16.15
N LYS A 26 -1.99 6.17 17.00
CA LYS A 26 -3.32 6.03 17.62
C LYS A 26 -4.46 5.97 16.59
N PHE A 27 -4.26 6.52 15.40
CA PHE A 27 -5.25 6.51 14.32
C PHE A 27 -4.99 5.41 13.28
N TRP A 28 -4.00 4.55 13.51
CA TRP A 28 -3.79 3.40 12.64
C TRP A 28 -4.97 2.43 12.78
N PRO A 29 -5.36 1.75 11.69
CA PRO A 29 -6.26 0.62 11.81
C PRO A 29 -5.62 -0.46 12.69
N GLU A 30 -6.45 -1.16 13.47
CA GLU A 30 -6.03 -2.13 14.49
C GLU A 30 -5.05 -3.18 13.93
N GLU A 31 -5.36 -3.74 12.77
CA GLU A 31 -4.51 -4.72 12.07
C GLU A 31 -3.06 -4.24 11.81
N TRP A 32 -2.89 -2.95 11.50
CA TRP A 32 -1.55 -2.38 11.24
C TRP A 32 -0.84 -1.97 12.52
N LEU A 33 -1.60 -1.63 13.57
CA LEU A 33 -1.05 -1.37 14.89
C LEU A 33 -0.55 -2.66 15.56
N GLU A 34 -1.31 -3.75 15.46
CA GLU A 34 -0.90 -5.06 15.96
C GLU A 34 0.36 -5.56 15.26
N GLU A 35 0.41 -5.48 13.92
CA GLU A 35 1.61 -5.85 13.14
C GLU A 35 2.83 -5.00 13.54
N PHE A 36 2.61 -3.72 13.87
CA PHE A 36 3.65 -2.83 14.35
C PHE A 36 4.20 -3.26 15.69
N GLU A 37 3.33 -3.53 16.65
CA GLU A 37 3.70 -3.96 18.00
C GLU A 37 4.45 -5.30 17.94
N GLU A 38 4.00 -6.25 17.10
CA GLU A 38 4.67 -7.52 16.92
C GLU A 38 6.08 -7.35 16.31
N ARG A 39 6.19 -6.63 15.19
CA ARG A 39 7.48 -6.44 14.50
C ARG A 39 8.49 -5.65 15.32
N SER A 40 8.05 -4.57 15.96
CA SER A 40 8.93 -3.78 16.84
C SER A 40 9.41 -4.62 18.01
N GLY A 41 8.55 -5.47 18.60
CA GLY A 41 8.94 -6.43 19.62
C GLY A 41 9.97 -7.44 19.14
N ILE A 42 9.76 -8.06 17.96
CA ILE A 42 10.73 -9.01 17.38
C ILE A 42 12.07 -8.32 17.12
N MET A 43 12.05 -7.11 16.55
CA MET A 43 13.27 -6.35 16.27
C MET A 43 14.02 -5.92 17.54
N GLU A 44 13.31 -5.53 18.60
CA GLU A 44 13.89 -5.19 19.91
C GLU A 44 14.54 -6.42 20.57
N PHE A 45 13.82 -7.55 20.65
CA PHE A 45 14.26 -8.71 21.43
C PHE A 45 15.13 -9.70 20.66
N ASP A 46 14.74 -10.05 19.43
CA ASP A 46 15.46 -11.02 18.61
C ASP A 46 16.50 -10.36 17.71
N GLY A 47 16.30 -9.09 17.37
CA GLY A 47 17.21 -8.28 16.54
C GLY A 47 18.33 -7.57 17.32
N ASP A 48 18.28 -7.56 18.65
CA ASP A 48 19.19 -6.83 19.53
C ASP A 48 19.28 -5.33 19.18
N LEU A 49 18.17 -4.76 18.70
CA LEU A 49 18.05 -3.34 18.38
C LEU A 49 17.54 -2.57 19.60
N ASP A 50 17.93 -1.31 19.69
CA ASP A 50 17.29 -0.44 20.66
C ASP A 50 15.80 -0.23 20.28
N ARG A 51 14.96 0.06 21.27
CA ARG A 51 13.52 0.22 21.04
C ARG A 51 13.21 1.29 19.98
N MET A 52 13.95 2.39 19.98
CA MET A 52 13.68 3.51 19.06
C MET A 52 13.97 3.10 17.61
N GLU A 53 15.08 2.40 17.38
CA GLU A 53 15.49 1.85 16.10
C GLU A 53 14.56 0.72 15.65
N ALA A 54 14.17 -0.18 16.55
CA ALA A 54 13.20 -1.24 16.30
C ALA A 54 11.83 -0.67 15.89
N GLU A 55 11.31 0.32 16.62
CA GLU A 55 10.06 0.99 16.29
C GLU A 55 10.15 1.72 14.94
N GLN A 56 11.24 2.46 14.68
CA GLN A 56 11.42 3.17 13.42
C GLN A 56 11.42 2.21 12.22
N LEU A 57 12.19 1.11 12.31
CA LEU A 57 12.27 0.12 11.24
C LEU A 57 10.95 -0.62 11.05
N ALA A 58 10.23 -0.94 12.13
CA ALA A 58 8.92 -1.56 12.04
C ALA A 58 7.89 -0.63 11.36
N GLU A 59 7.90 0.66 11.72
CA GLU A 59 7.02 1.66 11.11
C GLU A 59 7.31 1.84 9.62
N ASP A 60 8.58 1.97 9.23
CA ASP A 60 8.97 2.12 7.82
C ASP A 60 8.48 0.92 6.99
N ARG A 61 8.63 -0.30 7.52
CA ARG A 61 8.18 -1.53 6.87
C ARG A 61 6.67 -1.62 6.74
N ILE A 62 5.93 -1.17 7.75
CA ILE A 62 4.46 -1.20 7.72
C ILE A 62 3.92 -0.17 6.74
N ARG A 63 4.52 1.03 6.68
CA ARG A 63 4.13 2.04 5.68
C ARG A 63 4.38 1.56 4.26
N GLU A 64 5.50 0.89 4.02
CA GLU A 64 5.80 0.24 2.73
C GLU A 64 4.75 -0.84 2.39
N GLN A 65 4.46 -1.74 3.34
CA GLN A 65 3.49 -2.82 3.13
C GLN A 65 2.06 -2.29 2.94
N TYR A 66 1.65 -1.25 3.68
CA TYR A 66 0.34 -0.61 3.54
C TYR A 66 0.14 -0.05 2.14
N LYS A 67 1.16 0.65 1.61
CA LYS A 67 1.15 1.17 0.23
C LYS A 67 0.98 0.05 -0.78
N ASP A 68 1.74 -1.02 -0.64
CA ASP A 68 1.68 -2.19 -1.53
C ASP A 68 0.31 -2.88 -1.47
N GLU A 69 -0.22 -3.12 -0.28
CA GLU A 69 -1.54 -3.73 -0.11
C GLU A 69 -2.66 -2.86 -0.67
N TRP A 70 -2.58 -1.56 -0.44
CA TRP A 70 -3.54 -0.62 -0.98
C TRP A 70 -3.49 -0.62 -2.50
N LEU A 71 -2.28 -0.55 -3.10
CA LEU A 71 -2.09 -0.60 -4.55
C LEU A 71 -2.61 -1.92 -5.13
N ASN A 72 -2.40 -3.04 -4.45
CA ASN A 72 -2.91 -4.34 -4.89
C ASN A 72 -4.44 -4.44 -4.81
N LYS A 73 -5.04 -3.96 -3.70
CA LYS A 73 -6.51 -3.92 -3.51
C LYS A 73 -7.17 -2.99 -4.54
N THR A 74 -6.56 -1.85 -4.83
CA THR A 74 -7.13 -0.86 -5.76
C THR A 74 -6.83 -1.16 -7.22
N GLN A 75 -5.62 -1.57 -7.61
CA GLN A 75 -5.38 -2.02 -8.99
C GLN A 75 -6.26 -3.22 -9.34
N GLY A 76 -6.51 -4.13 -8.39
CA GLY A 76 -7.44 -5.25 -8.59
C GLY A 76 -8.87 -4.83 -8.93
N ASN A 77 -9.31 -3.67 -8.45
CA ASN A 77 -10.65 -3.11 -8.68
C ASN A 77 -10.69 -2.09 -9.82
N THR A 78 -9.76 -1.13 -9.85
CA THR A 78 -9.69 -0.05 -10.84
C THR A 78 -9.35 -0.60 -12.24
N VAL A 79 -8.41 -1.55 -12.35
CA VAL A 79 -8.10 -2.19 -13.65
C VAL A 79 -9.31 -2.99 -14.15
N LYS A 80 -10.08 -3.63 -13.26
CA LYS A 80 -11.32 -4.32 -13.66
C LYS A 80 -12.41 -3.35 -14.09
N ILE A 81 -12.57 -2.22 -13.42
CA ILE A 81 -13.65 -1.25 -13.71
C ILE A 81 -13.34 -0.49 -15.00
N GLU A 82 -12.11 0.02 -15.17
CA GLU A 82 -11.73 0.78 -16.37
C GLU A 82 -11.63 -0.11 -17.62
N LEU A 83 -11.14 -1.35 -17.51
CA LEU A 83 -11.18 -2.29 -18.64
C LEU A 83 -12.61 -2.64 -19.04
N ASN A 84 -13.52 -2.87 -18.08
CA ASN A 84 -14.92 -3.15 -18.38
C ASN A 84 -15.63 -1.95 -19.01
N GLN A 85 -15.39 -0.73 -18.52
CA GLN A 85 -15.98 0.47 -19.12
C GLN A 85 -15.42 0.74 -20.52
N LYS A 86 -14.12 0.57 -20.74
CA LYS A 86 -13.50 0.83 -22.04
C LYS A 86 -13.83 -0.24 -23.08
N LEU A 87 -13.92 -1.52 -22.69
CA LEU A 87 -14.42 -2.59 -23.56
C LEU A 87 -15.88 -2.39 -23.95
N LYS A 88 -16.73 -1.92 -23.03
CA LYS A 88 -18.13 -1.58 -23.33
C LYS A 88 -18.25 -0.43 -24.33
N VAL A 89 -17.43 0.62 -24.17
CA VAL A 89 -17.49 1.81 -25.03
C VAL A 89 -16.86 1.58 -26.41
N GLU A 90 -15.76 0.83 -26.51
CA GLU A 90 -15.06 0.64 -27.79
C GLU A 90 -15.59 -0.54 -28.63
N PHE A 91 -16.20 -1.56 -28.01
CA PHE A 91 -16.61 -2.78 -28.73
C PHE A 91 -18.11 -3.09 -28.69
N ASN A 92 -18.93 -2.27 -28.02
CA ASN A 92 -20.40 -2.39 -28.00
C ASN A 92 -20.88 -3.81 -27.64
N ILE A 93 -20.24 -4.42 -26.65
CA ILE A 93 -20.56 -5.75 -26.14
C ILE A 93 -21.41 -5.56 -24.87
N ASP A 94 -22.66 -6.02 -24.90
CA ASP A 94 -23.61 -6.04 -23.75
C ASP A 94 -23.12 -6.97 -22.61
#